data_AF-A0A845BKA6-F1
#
_entry.id   AF-A0A845BKA6-F1
#
_cell.length_a   1.000
_cell.length_b   1.000
_cell.length_c   1.000
_cell.angle_alpha   90.00
_cell.angle_beta   90.00
_cell.angle_gamma   90.00
#
_symmetry.space_group_name_H-M   'P 1'
#
loop_
_entity.id
_entity.type
_entity.pdbx_description
1 polymer ?
#
loop_
_entity_poly.entity_id
_entity_poly.type
_entity_poly.pdbx_seq_one_letter_code
_entity_poly.pdbx_strand_id
1 'polypeptide(L)' 'MPNSIRRAVRALFPLTARPVSTLPNLSEARALAALLVAQGRRVSIAPAAHGFTVSEVAA' A
#
# COMPACT_ATOMS: atom_id res chain seq x y z
N MET A 1 -15.77 23.60 9.77
CA MET A 1 -15.32 22.90 8.55
C MET A 1 -14.49 21.67 8.94
N PRO A 2 -15.11 20.48 9.09
CA PRO A 2 -14.42 19.25 9.56
C PRO A 2 -13.72 18.44 8.44
N ASN A 3 -13.88 18.82 7.17
CA ASN A 3 -13.50 17.99 6.03
C ASN A 3 -12.00 18.02 5.69
N SER A 4 -11.27 19.06 6.07
CA SER A 4 -9.84 19.21 5.79
C SER A 4 -8.99 18.21 6.59
N ILE A 5 -9.28 18.05 7.88
CA ILE A 5 -8.58 17.11 8.77
C ILE A 5 -8.81 15.68 8.30
N ARG A 6 -10.04 15.31 7.93
CA ARG A 6 -10.35 13.97 7.40
C ARG A 6 -9.62 13.68 6.08
N ARG A 7 -9.51 14.66 5.19
CA ARG A 7 -8.72 14.51 3.94
C ARG A 7 -7.23 14.33 4.22
N ALA A 8 -6.67 15.12 5.13
CA ALA A 8 -5.26 15.01 5.52
C ALA A 8 -4.97 13.65 6.17
N VAL A 9 -5.84 13.19 7.08
CA VAL A 9 -5.70 11.89 7.74
C VAL A 9 -5.87 10.74 6.75
N ARG A 10 -6.80 10.81 5.78
CA ARG A 10 -6.92 9.79 4.71
C ARG A 10 -5.72 9.77 3.77
N ALA A 11 -5.08 10.91 3.55
CA ALA A 11 -3.87 11.00 2.73
C ALA A 11 -2.64 10.44 3.47
N LEU A 12 -2.57 10.62 4.79
CA LEU A 12 -1.49 10.12 5.65
C LEU A 12 -1.68 8.65 6.05
N PHE A 13 -2.93 8.22 6.24
CA PHE A 13 -3.31 6.87 6.64
C PHE A 13 -4.46 6.41 5.73
N PRO A 14 -4.17 5.56 4.74
CA PRO A 14 -5.20 4.99 3.89
C PRO A 14 -6.24 4.26 4.74
N LEU A 15 -7.52 4.52 4.50
CA LEU A 15 -8.64 3.99 5.29
C LEU A 15 -8.65 2.46 5.35
N THR A 16 -8.12 1.82 4.31
CA THR A 16 -8.05 0.36 4.22
C THR A 16 -6.77 0.00 3.47
N ALA A 17 -5.79 -0.49 4.20
CA ALA A 17 -4.64 -1.21 3.66
C ALA A 17 -4.99 -2.71 3.72
N ARG A 18 -5.23 -3.34 2.56
CA ARG A 18 -5.41 -4.79 2.50
C ARG A 18 -4.05 -5.42 2.16
N PRO A 19 -3.46 -6.25 3.04
CA PRO A 19 -2.23 -6.96 2.70
C PRO A 19 -2.53 -7.91 1.55
N VAL A 20 -1.86 -7.70 0.41
CA VAL A 20 -2.01 -8.56 -0.77
C VAL A 20 -1.09 -9.76 -0.62
N SER A 21 0.18 -9.51 -0.27
CA SER A 21 1.18 -10.55 -0.05
C SER A 21 2.36 -10.05 0.76
N THR A 22 2.99 -10.97 1.49
CA THR A 22 4.28 -10.78 2.15
C THR A 22 5.33 -11.52 1.33
N LEU A 23 6.31 -10.79 0.81
CA LEU A 23 7.37 -11.33 -0.03
C LEU A 23 8.73 -11.22 0.68
N PRO A 24 9.61 -12.23 0.56
CA PRO A 24 10.90 -12.24 1.25
C PRO A 24 11.87 -11.20 0.67
N ASN A 25 11.74 -10.84 -0.61
CA ASN A 25 12.69 -9.98 -1.32
C ASN A 25 12.06 -8.68 -1.84
N LEU A 26 12.86 -7.61 -1.85
CA LEU A 26 12.44 -6.28 -2.30
C LEU A 26 12.14 -6.26 -3.81
N SER A 27 12.95 -6.97 -4.61
CA SER A 27 12.77 -7.07 -6.06
C SER A 27 11.42 -7.68 -6.43
N GLU A 28 11.02 -8.75 -5.74
CA GLU A 28 9.72 -9.40 -5.91
C GLU A 28 8.57 -8.47 -5.50
N ALA A 29 8.73 -7.79 -4.35
CA ALA A 29 7.73 -6.82 -3.88
C ALA A 29 7.54 -5.66 -4.88
N ARG A 30 8.61 -5.20 -5.52
CA ARG A 30 8.55 -4.19 -6.59
C ARG A 30 7.88 -4.72 -7.86
N ALA A 31 8.19 -5.95 -8.28
CA ALA A 31 7.57 -6.55 -9.45
C ALA A 31 6.05 -6.71 -9.26
N LEU A 32 5.64 -7.18 -8.07
CA LEU A 32 4.23 -7.32 -7.72
C LEU A 32 3.53 -5.96 -7.61
N ALA A 33 4.18 -4.97 -6.98
CA ALA A 33 3.64 -3.62 -6.93
C ALA A 33 3.49 -3.00 -8.33
N ALA A 34 4.45 -3.19 -9.24
CA ALA A 34 4.38 -2.71 -10.61
C ALA A 34 3.21 -3.33 -11.38
N LEU A 35 2.97 -4.65 -11.22
CA LEU A 35 1.83 -5.33 -11.82
C LEU A 35 0.49 -4.79 -11.31
N LEU A 36 0.36 -4.62 -9.99
CA LEU A 36 -0.85 -4.08 -9.38
C LEU A 36 -1.10 -2.62 -9.80
N VAL A 37 -0.05 -1.80 -9.91
CA VAL A 37 -0.15 -0.43 -10.42
C VAL A 37 -0.58 -0.42 -11.89
N ALA A 38 -0.07 -1.33 -12.72
CA ALA A 38 -0.51 -1.49 -14.10
C ALA A 38 -1.99 -1.91 -14.21
N GLN A 39 -2.53 -2.61 -13.21
CA GLN A 39 -3.96 -2.93 -13.09
C GLN A 39 -4.80 -1.76 -12.54
N GLY A 40 -4.20 -0.58 -12.33
CA GLY A 40 -4.88 0.61 -11.81
C GLY A 40 -5.06 0.62 -10.30
N ARG A 41 -4.43 -0.30 -9.56
CA ARG A 41 -4.49 -0.35 -8.09
C ARG A 41 -3.41 0.54 -7.49
N ARG A 42 -3.70 1.11 -6.32
CA ARG A 42 -2.71 1.86 -5.53
C ARG A 42 -2.10 0.93 -4.50
N VAL A 43 -0.78 0.94 -4.39
CA VAL A 43 -0.06 -0.05 -3.60
C VAL A 43 1.02 0.62 -2.78
N SER A 44 1.18 0.19 -1.54
CA SER A 44 2.28 0.57 -0.65
C SER A 44 3.13 -0.66 -0.33
N ILE A 45 4.45 -0.52 -0.44
CA ILE A 45 5.40 -1.53 0.05
C ILE A 45 5.91 -1.05 1.41
N ALA A 46 5.75 -1.88 2.44
CA ALA A 46 6.26 -1.62 3.78
C ALA A 46 7.20 -2.75 4.23
N PRO A 47 8.33 -2.43 4.87
CA PRO A 47 9.16 -3.44 5.53
C PRO A 47 8.37 -4.10 6.67
N ALA A 48 8.45 -5.42 6.78
CA ALA A 48 7.83 -6.21 7.84
C ALA A 48 8.89 -7.03 8.58
N ALA A 49 8.49 -7.65 9.71
CA ALA A 49 9.39 -8.46 10.53
C ALA A 49 10.12 -9.56 9.74
N HIS A 50 9.48 -10.08 8.68
CA HIS A 50 10.07 -11.03 7.75
C HIS A 50 9.77 -10.62 6.30
N GLY A 51 10.61 -9.75 5.73
CA GLY A 51 10.55 -9.33 4.33
C GLY A 51 9.76 -8.04 4.09
N PHE A 52 9.05 -7.97 2.98
CA PHE A 52 8.32 -6.80 2.50
C PHE A 52 6.84 -7.13 2.32
N THR A 53 5.97 -6.38 2.99
CA THR A 53 4.52 -6.49 2.80
C THR A 53 4.09 -5.54 1.70
N VAL A 54 3.41 -6.08 0.70
CA VAL A 54 2.77 -5.31 -0.35
C VAL A 54 1.29 -5.19 0.01
N SER A 55 0.83 -3.97 0.30
CA SER A 55 -0.55 -3.70 0.67
C SER A 55 -1.24 -2.84 -0.39
N GLU A 56 -2.47 -3.21 -0.74
CA GLU A 56 -3.32 -2.37 -1.58
C GLU A 56 -3.95 -1.27 -0.72
N VAL A 57 -3.84 -0.04 -1.22
CA VAL A 57 -4.29 1.18 -0.58
C VAL A 57 -5.54 1.67 -1.30
N ALA A 58 -6.71 1.50 -0.69
CA ALA A 58 -7.93 2.18 -1.15
C ALA A 58 -8.10 3.52 -0.41
N ALA A 59 -8.48 4.55 -1.16
CA ALA A 59 -8.63 5.94 -0.69
C ALA A 59 -10.10 6.32 -0.40
#